data_AF-A0A9E7W232-F1
#
_entry.id   AF-A0A9E7W232-F1
#
_cell.length_a   1.000
_cell.length_b   1.000
_cell.length_c   1.000
_cell.angle_alpha   90.00
_cell.angle_beta   90.00
_cell.angle_gamma   90.00
#
_symmetry.space_group_name_H-M   'P 1'
#
loop_
_entity.id
_entity.type
_entity.pdbx_description
1 polymer ?
#
loop_
_entity_poly.entity_id
_entity_poly.type
_entity_poly.pdbx_seq_one_letter_code
_entity_poly.pdbx_strand_id
1 'polypeptide(L)' 'MRNVRVVTVGASNAGPKSNITPDRAELLLNVRTYDTAVRKRVIASIERIVRG' A
#
# COMPACT_ATOMS: atom_id res chain seq x y z
N MET A 1 -16.83 -15.93 -11.68
CA MET A 1 -15.43 -15.46 -11.55
C MET A 1 -15.26 -14.83 -10.18
N ARG A 2 -14.29 -15.27 -9.36
CA ARG A 2 -14.03 -14.65 -8.05
C ARG A 2 -13.31 -13.31 -8.27
N ASN A 3 -13.88 -12.21 -7.78
CA ASN A 3 -13.26 -10.87 -7.82
C ASN A 3 -12.12 -10.77 -6.79
N VAL A 4 -11.05 -11.56 -7.00
CA VAL A 4 -9.86 -11.54 -6.16
C VAL A 4 -9.09 -10.24 -6.40
N ARG A 5 -8.65 -9.62 -5.31
CA ARG A 5 -7.83 -8.42 -5.29
C ARG A 5 -6.71 -8.66 -4.30
N VAL A 6 -5.49 -8.28 -4.68
CA VAL A 6 -4.29 -8.45 -3.85
C VAL A 6 -3.60 -7.10 -3.74
N VAL A 7 -3.22 -6.75 -2.52
CA VAL A 7 -2.33 -5.63 -2.22
C VAL A 7 -1.16 -6.22 -1.44
N THR A 8 0.05 -6.00 -1.93
CA THR A 8 1.29 -6.50 -1.33
C THR A 8 2.15 -5.32 -0.91
N VAL A 9 2.72 -5.39 0.29
CA VAL A 9 3.81 -4.52 0.69
C VAL A 9 5.11 -5.14 0.18
N GLY A 10 5.70 -4.54 -0.84
CA GLY A 10 6.97 -5.00 -1.42
C GLY A 10 8.18 -4.54 -0.61
N ALA A 11 8.07 -3.38 0.04
CA ALA A 11 9.09 -2.87 0.95
C ALA A 11 8.47 -1.92 2.00
N SER A 12 9.14 -1.81 3.14
CA SER A 12 8.86 -0.85 4.21
C SER A 12 10.17 -0.26 4.70
N ASN A 13 10.50 0.93 4.23
CA ASN A 13 11.77 1.60 4.51
C ASN A 13 11.54 2.70 5.55
N ALA A 14 12.18 2.58 6.72
CA ALA A 14 11.99 3.51 7.84
C ALA A 14 13.32 3.79 8.55
N GLY A 15 14.13 4.68 7.97
CA GLY A 15 15.42 5.08 8.51
C GLY A 15 16.55 4.05 8.34
N PRO A 16 17.83 4.49 8.40
CA PRO A 16 18.98 3.62 8.15
C PRO A 16 19.59 2.98 9.41
N LYS A 17 19.19 3.41 10.61
CA LYS A 17 19.76 2.92 11.88
C LYS A 17 18.67 2.36 12.78
N SER A 18 18.98 1.24 13.44
CA SER A 18 18.06 0.57 14.37
C SER A 18 17.83 1.31 15.69
N ASN A 19 18.67 2.30 16.01
CA ASN A 19 18.63 3.04 17.27
C ASN A 19 18.22 4.52 17.11
N ILE A 20 17.74 4.92 15.94
CA ILE A 20 17.22 6.27 15.70
C ILE A 20 15.77 6.13 15.24
N THR A 21 14.85 6.83 15.92
CA THR A 21 13.47 6.94 15.45
C THR A 21 13.44 7.82 14.18
N PRO A 22 13.04 7.28 13.03
CA PRO A 22 12.98 8.05 11.79
C PRO A 22 11.78 9.01 11.81
N ASP A 23 11.96 10.18 11.20
CA ASP A 23 10.89 11.15 10.94
C ASP A 23 10.00 10.76 9.76
N ARG A 24 10.46 9.83 8.90
CA ARG A 24 9.75 9.34 7.73
C ARG A 24 9.87 7.83 7.56
N ALA A 25 8.78 7.23 7.09
CA ALA A 25 8.74 5.88 6.53
C ALA A 25 8.13 5.90 5.13
N GLU A 26 8.57 5.00 4.25
CA GLU A 26 8.06 4.80 2.90
C GLU A 26 7.65 3.34 2.68
N LEU A 27 6.41 3.14 2.22
CA LEU A 27 5.87 1.84 1.86
C LEU A 27 5.75 1.72 0.34
N LEU A 28 6.36 0.68 -0.23
CA LEU A 28 6.24 0.37 -1.65
C LEU A 28 5.16 -0.69 -1.86
N LEU A 29 4.00 -0.28 -2.37
CA LEU A 29 2.84 -1.14 -2.53
C LEU A 29 2.69 -1.64 -3.97
N ASN A 30 2.32 -2.91 -4.14
CA ASN A 30 1.90 -3.48 -5.42
C ASN A 30 0.42 -3.88 -5.36
N VAL A 31 -0.38 -3.43 -6.32
CA VAL A 31 -1.82 -3.73 -6.40
C VAL A 31 -2.10 -4.55 -7.65
N ARG A 32 -2.71 -5.72 -7.47
CA ARG A 32 -3.13 -6.60 -8.57
C ARG A 32 -4.63 -6.88 -8.47
N THR A 33 -5.31 -6.63 -9.58
CA THR A 33 -6.77 -6.78 -9.71
C THR A 33 -7.10 -7.18 -11.13
N TYR A 34 -8.12 -8.01 -11.32
CA TYR A 34 -8.58 -8.41 -12.67
C TYR A 34 -9.44 -7.36 -13.37
N ASP A 35 -10.12 -6.51 -12.61
CA ASP A 35 -11.08 -5.53 -13.12
C ASP A 35 -10.65 -4.10 -12.76
N THR A 36 -10.80 -3.17 -13.70
CA THR A 36 -10.37 -1.77 -13.56
C THR A 36 -11.22 -0.99 -12.56
N ALA A 37 -12.52 -1.25 -12.45
CA ALA A 37 -13.40 -0.68 -11.43
C ALA A 37 -13.06 -1.23 -10.03
N VAL A 38 -12.62 -2.48 -9.92
CA VAL A 38 -12.06 -3.02 -8.67
C VAL A 38 -10.76 -2.29 -8.31
N ARG A 39 -9.85 -2.09 -9.28
CA ARG A 39 -8.61 -1.33 -9.07
C ARG A 39 -8.85 0.07 -8.51
N LYS A 40 -9.78 0.81 -9.13
CA LYS A 40 -10.16 2.16 -8.69
C LYS A 40 -10.63 2.18 -7.23
N ARG A 41 -11.48 1.23 -6.84
CA ARG A 41 -11.95 1.10 -5.45
C ARG A 41 -10.83 0.79 -4.46
N VAL A 42 -9.87 -0.05 -4.85
CA VAL A 42 -8.71 -0.36 -4.00
C VAL A 42 -7.83 0.87 -3.80
N ILE A 43 -7.50 1.59 -4.86
CA ILE A 43 -6.71 2.84 -4.79
C ILE A 43 -7.40 3.86 -3.87
N ALA A 44 -8.70 4.12 -4.08
CA ALA A 44 -9.45 5.07 -3.25
C ALA A 44 -9.51 4.65 -1.77
N SER A 45 -9.58 3.34 -1.49
CA SER A 45 -9.56 2.83 -0.12
C SER A 45 -8.20 3.03 0.53
N ILE A 46 -7.10 2.82 -0.21
CA ILE A 46 -5.74 3.09 0.27
C ILE A 46 -5.62 4.57 0.62
N GLU A 47 -5.98 5.47 -0.31
CA GLU A 47 -5.93 6.92 -0.10
C GLU A 47 -6.73 7.37 1.12
N ARG A 48 -7.93 6.81 1.34
CA ARG A 48 -8.72 7.09 2.55
C ARG A 48 -7.98 6.65 3.82
N ILE A 49 -7.38 5.46 3.82
CA ILE A 49 -6.68 4.93 5.00
C ILE A 49 -5.45 5.77 5.35
N VAL A 50 -4.64 6.16 4.35
CA VAL A 50 -3.44 6.98 4.64
C VAL A 50 -3.75 8.41 5.02
N ARG A 51 -4.93 8.93 4.66
CA ARG A 51 -5.34 10.30 5.00
C ARG A 51 -6.02 10.41 6.36
N GLY A 52 -6.60 9.32 6.86
CA GLY A 52 -7.32 9.29 8.14
C GLY A 52 -8.66 10.01 8.05
#